data_AF-A0A821Z2P4-F1
#
_entry.id   AF-A0A821Z2P4-F1
#
_cell.length_a   1.000
_cell.length_b   1.000
_cell.length_c   1.000
_cell.angle_alpha   90.00
_cell.angle_beta   90.00
_cell.angle_gamma   90.00
#
_symmetry.space_group_name_H-M   'P 1'
#
loop_
_entity.id
_entity.type
_entity.pdbx_description
1 polymer ?
#
loop_
_entity_poly.entity_id
_entity_poly.type
_entity_poly.pdbx_seq_one_letter_code
_entity_poly.pdbx_strand_id
1 'polypeptide(L)'
;MTNDGLTEALKVDTSSMLTDLRNHQNARLDNAIQIRIQNLQLICNTLQTTYDMWIQNLEKYRQKCSLLKLFSNRKIMILIILLRTSNTSNSIRNQFLKNLFSFKDLNNQNEEEQKLAIHCLEHYLRSLRISQVNLTTNKLVEFYQKYHIEIGLNIDMSLKKLSEFLQDLFEQNVVYHENQ
;
A
#
# COMPACT_ATOMS: atom_id res chain seq x y z
N MET A 1 68.44 35.56 12.07
CA MET A 1 67.43 34.91 11.23
C MET A 1 66.34 34.42 12.18
N THR A 2 65.29 35.21 12.36
CA THR A 2 64.38 35.16 13.52
C THR A 2 63.20 34.20 13.29
N ASN A 3 62.75 33.59 14.40
CA ASN A 3 61.66 32.61 14.52
C ASN A 3 60.33 32.98 13.86
N ASP A 4 60.12 34.25 13.51
CA ASP A 4 58.83 34.74 13.00
C ASP A 4 58.45 34.11 11.66
N GLY A 5 59.42 33.90 10.75
CA GLY A 5 59.16 33.26 9.45
C GLY A 5 58.80 31.76 9.54
N LEU A 6 59.28 31.07 10.59
CA LEU A 6 58.93 29.65 10.82
C LEU A 6 57.52 29.52 11.40
N THR A 7 57.14 30.41 12.32
CA THR A 7 55.83 30.40 12.98
C THR A 7 54.70 30.80 12.04
N GLU A 8 54.97 31.70 11.09
CA GLU A 8 53.99 32.15 10.10
C GLU A 8 53.79 31.10 9.00
N ALA A 9 54.86 30.44 8.53
CA ALA A 9 54.77 29.30 7.62
C ALA A 9 53.97 28.13 8.23
N LEU A 10 54.22 27.78 9.50
CA LEU A 10 53.46 26.73 10.22
C LEU A 10 51.98 27.08 10.41
N LYS A 11 51.64 28.36 10.60
CA LYS A 11 50.23 28.81 10.69
C LYS A 11 49.52 28.75 9.34
N VAL A 12 50.21 29.11 8.25
CA VAL A 12 49.67 29.03 6.89
C VAL A 12 49.44 27.57 6.49
N ASP A 13 50.39 26.68 6.81
CA ASP A 13 50.33 25.26 6.47
C ASP A 13 49.21 24.53 7.23
N THR A 14 49.05 24.82 8.53
CA THR A 14 47.94 24.29 9.34
C THR A 14 46.58 24.85 8.92
N SER A 15 46.50 26.12 8.51
CA SER A 15 45.26 26.72 7.98
C SER A 15 44.86 26.11 6.63
N SER A 16 45.82 25.81 5.76
CA SER A 16 45.57 25.12 4.49
C SER A 16 45.03 23.70 4.74
N MET A 17 45.71 22.93 5.60
CA MET A 17 45.27 21.57 5.96
C MET A 17 43.86 21.53 6.56
N LEU A 18 43.51 22.48 7.42
CA LEU A 18 42.17 22.56 8.01
C LEU A 18 41.10 22.89 6.95
N THR A 19 41.44 23.73 5.97
CA THR A 19 40.55 24.08 4.86
C THR A 19 40.34 22.89 3.93
N ASP A 20 41.39 22.14 3.62
CA ASP A 20 41.32 20.93 2.81
C ASP A 20 40.51 19.82 3.48
N LEU A 21 40.71 19.61 4.79
CA LEU A 21 39.91 18.69 5.59
C LEU A 21 38.42 19.07 5.58
N ARG A 22 38.11 20.36 5.75
CA ARG A 22 36.73 20.85 5.70
C ARG A 22 36.11 20.67 4.31
N ASN A 23 36.84 20.98 3.25
CA ASN A 23 36.39 20.80 1.88
C ASN A 23 36.16 19.32 1.56
N HIS A 24 37.04 18.43 2.02
CA HIS A 24 36.88 16.99 1.85
C HIS A 24 35.67 16.44 2.62
N GLN A 25 35.43 16.90 3.84
CA GLN A 25 34.24 16.54 4.61
C GLN A 25 32.95 17.02 3.95
N ASN A 26 32.93 18.27 3.45
CA ASN A 26 31.81 18.82 2.71
C ASN A 26 31.53 18.00 1.44
N ALA A 27 32.58 17.67 0.66
CA ALA A 27 32.43 16.85 -0.54
C ALA A 27 31.88 15.44 -0.23
N ARG A 28 32.27 14.84 0.91
CA ARG A 28 31.71 13.55 1.35
C ARG A 28 30.24 13.65 1.75
N LEU A 29 29.85 14.74 2.42
CA LEU A 29 28.46 15.00 2.79
C LEU A 29 27.61 15.23 1.53
N ASP A 30 28.09 16.05 0.60
CA ASP A 30 27.41 16.31 -0.68
C ASP A 30 27.21 15.01 -1.46
N ASN A 31 28.23 14.15 -1.52
CA ASN A 31 28.11 12.85 -2.16
C ASN A 31 27.06 11.96 -1.47
N ALA A 32 27.05 11.89 -0.14
CA ALA A 32 26.05 11.12 0.60
C ALA A 32 24.61 11.65 0.36
N ILE A 33 24.44 12.97 0.29
CA ILE A 33 23.16 13.61 -0.05
C ILE A 33 22.74 13.27 -1.48
N GLN A 34 23.65 13.37 -2.45
CA GLN A 34 23.37 13.02 -3.85
C GLN A 34 22.94 11.56 -4.02
N ILE A 35 23.66 10.62 -3.37
CA ILE A 35 23.27 9.20 -3.35
C ILE A 35 21.86 9.04 -2.77
N ARG A 36 21.53 9.78 -1.70
CA ARG A 36 20.19 9.69 -1.09
C ARG A 36 19.11 10.26 -2.02
N ILE A 37 19.36 11.37 -2.69
CA ILE A 37 18.45 11.98 -3.67
C ILE A 37 18.20 11.01 -4.82
N GLN A 38 19.25 10.42 -5.39
CA GLN A 38 19.14 9.46 -6.49
C GLN A 38 18.31 8.23 -6.08
N ASN A 39 18.55 7.70 -4.88
CA ASN A 39 17.76 6.59 -4.35
C ASN A 39 16.29 6.95 -4.18
N LEU A 40 15.98 8.15 -3.66
CA LEU A 40 14.61 8.62 -3.53
C LEU A 40 13.94 8.81 -4.90
N GLN A 41 14.66 9.38 -5.87
CA GLN A 41 14.16 9.52 -7.24
C GLN A 41 13.86 8.15 -7.88
N LEU A 42 14.72 7.16 -7.68
CA LEU A 42 14.48 5.80 -8.16
C LEU A 42 13.20 5.21 -7.55
N ILE A 43 13.01 5.38 -6.24
CA ILE A 43 11.79 4.95 -5.54
C ILE A 43 10.56 5.66 -6.11
N CYS A 44 10.61 6.98 -6.27
CA CYS A 44 9.51 7.77 -6.84
C CYS A 44 9.15 7.30 -8.25
N ASN A 45 10.14 7.11 -9.13
CA ASN A 45 9.92 6.65 -10.50
C ASN A 45 9.31 5.25 -10.54
N THR A 46 9.75 4.36 -9.63
CA THR A 46 9.20 3.00 -9.52
C THR A 46 7.75 3.03 -9.05
N LEU A 47 7.43 3.85 -8.05
CA LEU A 47 6.07 4.02 -7.55
C LEU A 47 5.14 4.60 -8.62
N GLN A 48 5.61 5.60 -9.36
CA GLN A 48 4.86 6.22 -10.45
C GLN A 48 4.56 5.21 -11.56
N THR A 49 5.57 4.49 -12.04
CA THR A 49 5.39 3.43 -13.06
C THR A 49 4.39 2.37 -12.60
N THR A 50 4.49 1.94 -11.34
CA THR A 50 3.57 0.95 -10.75
C THR A 50 2.15 1.48 -10.68
N TYR A 51 1.98 2.75 -10.29
CA TYR A 51 0.69 3.40 -10.24
C TYR A 51 0.06 3.55 -11.63
N ASP A 52 0.83 3.96 -12.64
CA ASP A 52 0.34 4.13 -14.00
C ASP A 52 -0.12 2.79 -14.59
N MET A 53 0.66 1.72 -14.40
CA MET A 53 0.24 0.36 -14.75
C MET A 53 -1.03 -0.07 -14.01
N TRP A 54 -1.16 0.32 -12.74
CA TRP A 54 -2.36 0.01 -11.96
C TRP A 54 -3.61 0.70 -12.51
N ILE A 55 -3.50 1.98 -12.87
CA ILE A 55 -4.58 2.75 -13.47
C ILE A 55 -4.97 2.18 -14.84
N GLN A 56 -3.99 1.87 -15.71
CA GLN A 56 -4.27 1.28 -17.02
C GLN A 56 -5.01 -0.06 -16.91
N ASN A 57 -4.54 -0.95 -16.03
CA ASN A 57 -5.23 -2.22 -15.81
C ASN A 57 -6.62 -2.01 -15.19
N LEU A 58 -6.77 -1.09 -14.24
CA LEU A 58 -8.07 -0.79 -13.66
C LEU A 58 -9.06 -0.31 -14.73
N GLU A 59 -8.66 0.59 -15.62
CA GLU A 59 -9.55 1.06 -16.69
C GLU A 59 -9.94 -0.05 -17.66
N LYS A 60 -8.99 -0.93 -18.01
CA LYS A 60 -9.29 -2.15 -18.79
C LYS A 60 -10.36 -3.00 -18.10
N TYR A 61 -10.30 -3.21 -16.78
CA TYR A 61 -11.29 -3.99 -16.04
C TYR A 61 -12.61 -3.26 -15.84
N ARG A 62 -12.61 -1.92 -15.69
CA ARG A 62 -13.82 -1.11 -15.66
C ARG A 62 -14.64 -1.26 -16.93
N GLN A 63 -14.00 -1.39 -18.09
CA GLN A 63 -14.73 -1.63 -19.33
C GLN A 63 -15.35 -3.03 -19.39
N LYS A 64 -14.75 -4.02 -18.72
CA LYS A 64 -15.25 -5.40 -18.69
C LYS A 64 -16.30 -5.67 -17.61
N CYS A 65 -16.21 -4.96 -16.48
CA CYS A 65 -17.11 -5.12 -15.34
C CYS A 65 -17.70 -3.75 -14.96
N SER A 66 -18.98 -3.55 -15.30
CA SER A 66 -19.70 -2.29 -15.03
C SER A 66 -19.77 -1.95 -13.55
N LEU A 67 -19.80 -2.96 -12.66
CA LEU A 67 -19.81 -2.77 -11.21
C LEU A 67 -18.58 -2.01 -10.72
N LEU A 68 -17.40 -2.24 -11.31
CA LEU A 68 -16.18 -1.49 -10.94
C LEU A 68 -16.27 0.01 -11.25
N LYS A 69 -17.15 0.44 -12.15
CA LYS A 69 -17.38 1.87 -12.43
C LYS A 69 -18.10 2.57 -11.27
N LEU A 70 -18.81 1.82 -10.41
CA LEU A 70 -19.52 2.35 -9.25
C LEU A 70 -18.60 2.66 -8.05
N PHE A 71 -17.36 2.18 -8.09
CA PHE A 71 -16.38 2.34 -7.03
C PHE A 71 -15.26 3.30 -7.44
N SER A 72 -14.96 4.27 -6.57
CA SER A 72 -13.77 5.12 -6.76
C SER A 72 -12.50 4.29 -6.58
N ASN A 73 -11.36 4.77 -7.11
CA ASN A 73 -10.08 4.07 -7.03
C ASN A 73 -9.71 3.74 -5.57
N ARG A 74 -10.01 4.64 -4.64
CA ARG A 74 -9.82 4.42 -3.20
C ARG A 74 -10.67 3.25 -2.68
N LYS A 75 -11.94 3.17 -3.09
CA LYS A 75 -12.84 2.10 -2.68
C LYS A 75 -12.36 0.73 -3.19
N ILE A 76 -11.94 0.69 -4.44
CA ILE A 76 -11.34 -0.49 -5.09
C ILE A 76 -10.09 -0.94 -4.34
N MET A 77 -9.18 -0.02 -4.01
CA MET A 77 -7.97 -0.33 -3.24
C MET A 77 -8.30 -0.88 -1.85
N ILE A 78 -9.29 -0.31 -1.15
CA ILE A 78 -9.73 -0.84 0.15
C ILE A 78 -10.23 -2.28 -0.01
N LEU A 79 -11.07 -2.57 -1.01
CA LEU A 79 -11.56 -3.93 -1.26
C LEU A 79 -10.42 -4.91 -1.56
N ILE A 80 -9.43 -4.52 -2.37
CA ILE A 80 -8.25 -5.35 -2.64
C ILE A 80 -7.48 -5.64 -1.34
N ILE A 81 -7.26 -4.63 -0.50
CA ILE A 81 -6.57 -4.80 0.79
C ILE A 81 -7.37 -5.73 1.73
N LEU A 82 -8.69 -5.61 1.73
CA LEU A 82 -9.57 -6.45 2.53
C LEU A 82 -9.56 -7.90 2.05
N LEU A 83 -9.61 -8.15 0.75
CA LEU A 83 -9.57 -9.50 0.17
C LEU A 83 -8.18 -10.13 0.16
N ARG A 84 -7.13 -9.37 0.49
CA ARG A 84 -5.77 -9.89 0.48
C ARG A 84 -5.59 -10.98 1.54
N THR A 85 -4.87 -12.05 1.27
CA THR A 85 -4.41 -12.97 2.32
C THR A 85 -2.95 -12.69 2.63
N SER A 86 -2.59 -12.69 3.91
CA SER A 86 -1.20 -12.58 4.36
C SER A 86 -0.73 -13.96 4.80
N ASN A 87 0.31 -14.50 4.18
CA ASN A 87 0.92 -15.78 4.60
C ASN A 87 1.84 -15.61 5.83
N THR A 88 2.09 -14.37 6.23
CA THR A 88 2.85 -13.98 7.43
C THR A 88 2.10 -12.88 8.16
N SER A 89 2.28 -12.74 9.48
CA SER A 89 1.66 -11.66 10.26
C SER A 89 2.09 -10.31 9.69
N ASN A 90 1.22 -9.62 8.95
CA ASN A 90 1.58 -8.38 8.30
C ASN A 90 1.19 -7.22 9.23
N SER A 91 2.15 -6.79 10.07
CA SER A 91 1.93 -5.71 11.04
C SER A 91 1.39 -4.43 10.42
N ILE A 92 1.82 -4.10 9.19
CA ILE A 92 1.39 -2.91 8.46
C ILE A 92 -0.07 -3.02 8.02
N ARG A 93 -0.48 -4.16 7.46
CA ARG A 93 -1.87 -4.38 7.05
C ARG A 93 -2.79 -4.38 8.28
N ASN A 94 -2.41 -5.07 9.35
CA ASN A 94 -3.18 -5.07 10.59
C ASN A 94 -3.33 -3.67 11.18
N GLN A 95 -2.26 -2.87 11.18
CA GLN A 95 -2.30 -1.49 11.62
C GLN A 95 -3.20 -0.63 10.72
N PHE A 96 -3.14 -0.82 9.40
CA PHE A 96 -4.04 -0.16 8.46
C PHE A 96 -5.51 -0.51 8.72
N LEU A 97 -5.84 -1.80 8.91
CA LEU A 97 -7.20 -2.25 9.18
C LEU A 97 -7.72 -1.70 10.52
N LYS A 98 -6.90 -1.71 11.57
CA LYS A 98 -7.23 -1.10 12.87
C LYS A 98 -7.50 0.39 12.75
N ASN A 99 -6.67 1.11 11.99
CA ASN A 99 -6.82 2.56 11.79
C ASN A 99 -8.02 2.91 10.91
N LEU A 100 -8.31 2.14 9.86
CA LEU A 100 -9.37 2.45 8.90
C LEU A 100 -10.77 2.39 9.53
N PHE A 101 -10.93 1.56 10.57
CA PHE A 101 -12.22 1.30 11.22
C PHE A 101 -12.22 1.60 12.72
N SER A 102 -11.17 2.24 13.24
CA SER A 102 -11.05 2.70 14.65
C SER A 102 -11.31 1.62 15.71
N PHE A 103 -10.90 0.38 15.45
CA PHE A 103 -11.06 -0.71 16.42
C PHE A 103 -10.08 -0.55 17.59
N LYS A 104 -10.59 -0.27 18.79
CA LYS A 104 -9.76 0.02 19.98
C LYS A 104 -9.21 -1.22 20.70
N ASP A 105 -9.79 -2.42 20.53
CA ASP A 105 -9.54 -3.55 21.46
C ASP A 105 -9.18 -4.90 20.82
N LEU A 106 -8.69 -4.95 19.58
CA LEU A 106 -8.28 -6.23 18.95
C LEU A 106 -6.82 -6.58 19.28
N ASN A 107 -6.59 -7.14 20.47
CA ASN A 107 -5.26 -7.41 21.02
C ASN A 107 -4.75 -8.86 20.84
N ASN A 108 -5.43 -9.76 20.13
CA ASN A 108 -4.95 -11.14 20.00
C ASN A 108 -4.24 -11.36 18.65
N GLN A 109 -2.97 -11.74 18.73
CA GLN A 109 -2.08 -11.84 17.58
C GLN A 109 -2.31 -13.16 16.80
N ASN A 110 -2.33 -13.00 15.47
CA ASN A 110 -2.21 -14.01 14.40
C ASN A 110 -3.42 -14.86 14.01
N GLU A 111 -4.25 -15.40 14.92
CA GLU A 111 -5.51 -16.07 14.48
C GLU A 111 -6.65 -15.09 14.14
N GLU A 112 -6.42 -13.79 14.38
CA GLU A 112 -7.43 -12.73 14.19
C GLU A 112 -7.30 -11.94 12.89
N GLU A 113 -6.22 -12.03 12.10
CA GLU A 113 -6.07 -11.13 10.93
C GLU A 113 -7.12 -11.41 9.84
N GLN A 114 -7.40 -12.67 9.53
CA GLN A 114 -8.47 -13.02 8.59
C GLN A 114 -9.85 -12.67 9.14
N LYS A 115 -10.11 -12.95 10.42
CA LYS A 115 -11.38 -12.59 11.07
C LYS A 115 -11.58 -11.08 11.09
N LEU A 116 -10.52 -10.33 11.36
CA LEU A 116 -10.48 -8.88 11.31
C LEU A 116 -10.74 -8.37 9.90
N ALA A 117 -10.08 -8.94 8.88
CA ALA A 117 -10.28 -8.57 7.48
C ALA A 117 -11.72 -8.83 7.03
N ILE A 118 -12.31 -9.97 7.43
CA ILE A 118 -13.72 -10.31 7.16
C ILE A 118 -14.66 -9.33 7.87
N HIS A 119 -14.41 -9.01 9.14
CA HIS A 119 -15.22 -8.04 9.89
C HIS A 119 -15.11 -6.62 9.30
N CYS A 120 -13.91 -6.22 8.89
CA CYS A 120 -13.68 -4.98 8.17
C CYS A 120 -14.41 -4.97 6.82
N LEU A 121 -14.44 -6.11 6.10
CA LEU A 121 -15.16 -6.28 4.85
C LEU A 121 -16.67 -6.15 5.06
N GLU A 122 -17.22 -6.81 6.09
CA GLU A 122 -18.62 -6.67 6.50
C GLU A 122 -18.98 -5.21 6.76
N HIS A 123 -18.20 -4.54 7.61
CA HIS A 123 -18.42 -3.14 7.96
C HIS A 123 -18.32 -2.23 6.73
N TYR A 124 -17.32 -2.46 5.88
CA TYR A 124 -17.12 -1.70 4.66
C TYR A 124 -18.29 -1.85 3.68
N LEU A 125 -18.72 -3.08 3.40
CA LEU A 125 -19.86 -3.35 2.52
C LEU A 125 -21.17 -2.77 3.08
N ARG A 126 -21.39 -2.84 4.40
CA ARG A 126 -22.52 -2.16 5.06
C ARG A 126 -22.45 -0.64 4.92
N SER A 127 -21.25 -0.05 5.05
CA SER A 127 -21.06 1.41 4.91
C SER A 127 -21.39 1.92 3.50
N LEU A 128 -21.27 1.04 2.49
CA LEU A 128 -21.65 1.32 1.12
C LEU A 128 -23.18 1.27 0.90
N ARG A 129 -23.96 0.99 1.96
CA ARG A 129 -25.43 0.90 1.96
C ARG A 129 -25.97 -0.08 0.92
N ILE A 130 -25.23 -1.16 0.67
CA ILE A 130 -25.67 -2.23 -0.23
C ILE A 130 -26.64 -3.12 0.57
N SER A 131 -27.92 -2.75 0.58
CA SER A 131 -28.95 -3.41 1.37
C SER A 131 -29.42 -4.74 0.80
N GLN A 132 -29.18 -4.98 -0.49
CA GLN A 132 -29.69 -6.15 -1.21
C GLN A 132 -28.82 -7.40 -1.02
N VAL A 133 -27.60 -7.26 -0.49
CA VAL A 133 -26.62 -8.35 -0.40
C VAL A 133 -26.73 -9.07 0.93
N ASN A 134 -26.79 -10.41 0.89
CA ASN A 134 -26.62 -11.24 2.08
C ASN A 134 -25.18 -11.12 2.62
N LEU A 135 -24.99 -10.30 3.65
CA LEU A 135 -23.71 -10.06 4.33
C LEU A 135 -23.56 -10.86 5.63
N THR A 136 -24.11 -12.07 5.70
CA THR A 136 -23.88 -12.96 6.86
C THR A 136 -22.40 -13.34 6.98
N THR A 137 -21.92 -13.56 8.20
CA THR A 137 -20.51 -13.91 8.47
C THR A 137 -20.07 -15.14 7.69
N ASN A 138 -20.90 -16.19 7.63
CA ASN A 138 -20.58 -17.41 6.85
C ASN A 138 -20.38 -17.10 5.36
N LYS A 139 -21.25 -16.26 4.79
CA LYS A 139 -21.15 -15.88 3.38
C LYS A 139 -19.89 -15.06 3.08
N LEU A 140 -19.53 -14.17 3.99
CA LEU A 140 -18.30 -13.39 3.86
C LEU A 140 -17.05 -14.24 4.04
N VAL A 141 -17.08 -15.26 4.92
CA VAL A 141 -16.01 -16.26 5.04
C VAL A 141 -15.85 -17.02 3.72
N GLU A 142 -16.95 -17.50 3.12
CA GLU A 142 -16.93 -18.16 1.81
C GLU A 142 -16.36 -17.26 0.71
N PHE A 143 -16.83 -16.01 0.62
CA PHE A 143 -16.31 -15.05 -0.36
C PHE A 143 -14.83 -14.78 -0.14
N TYR A 144 -14.41 -14.61 1.11
CA TYR A 144 -13.01 -14.39 1.42
C TYR A 144 -12.15 -15.59 1.01
N GLN A 145 -12.60 -16.82 1.26
CA GLN A 145 -11.87 -18.03 0.82
C GLN A 145 -11.84 -18.19 -0.69
N LYS A 146 -12.95 -17.92 -1.38
CA LYS A 146 -13.06 -18.04 -2.85
C LYS A 146 -12.27 -16.96 -3.60
N TYR A 147 -12.31 -15.72 -3.12
CA TYR A 147 -11.81 -14.54 -3.81
C TYR A 147 -10.57 -13.91 -3.19
N HIS A 148 -9.89 -14.61 -2.29
CA HIS A 148 -8.68 -14.09 -1.67
C HIS A 148 -7.63 -13.69 -2.71
N ILE A 149 -6.96 -12.57 -2.48
CA ILE A 149 -5.87 -12.07 -3.32
C ILE A 149 -4.54 -12.38 -2.61
N GLU A 150 -3.72 -13.26 -3.18
CA GLU A 150 -2.44 -13.61 -2.60
C GLU A 150 -1.42 -12.48 -2.71
N ILE A 151 -0.49 -12.41 -1.75
CA ILE A 151 0.65 -11.50 -1.80
C ILE A 151 1.53 -11.84 -3.02
N GLY A 152 1.88 -10.83 -3.81
CA GLY A 152 2.80 -10.99 -4.95
C GLY A 152 2.10 -11.32 -6.28
N LEU A 153 0.77 -11.49 -6.28
CA LEU A 153 0.02 -11.53 -7.53
C LEU A 153 0.20 -10.23 -8.30
N ASN A 154 0.26 -10.37 -9.64
CA ASN A 154 0.28 -9.20 -10.50
C ASN A 154 -1.04 -8.40 -10.38
N ILE A 155 -0.99 -7.14 -10.78
CA ILE A 155 -2.11 -6.22 -10.65
C ILE A 155 -3.34 -6.71 -11.44
N ASP A 156 -3.13 -7.25 -12.64
CA ASP A 156 -4.18 -7.75 -13.53
C ASP A 156 -4.98 -8.89 -12.86
N MET A 157 -4.32 -9.88 -12.25
CA MET A 157 -4.98 -10.97 -11.52
C MET A 157 -5.73 -10.48 -10.28
N SER A 158 -5.19 -9.50 -9.56
CA SER A 158 -5.85 -8.91 -8.40
C SER A 158 -7.16 -8.21 -8.79
N LEU A 159 -7.15 -7.46 -9.89
CA LEU A 159 -8.35 -6.80 -10.44
C LEU A 159 -9.34 -7.80 -11.03
N LYS A 160 -8.86 -8.89 -11.63
CA LYS A 160 -9.71 -10.00 -12.09
C LYS A 160 -10.49 -10.61 -10.92
N LYS A 161 -9.80 -11.03 -9.86
CA LYS A 161 -10.42 -11.61 -8.66
C LYS A 161 -11.41 -10.64 -8.01
N LEU A 162 -11.08 -9.35 -7.96
CA LEU A 162 -12.02 -8.33 -7.46
C LEU A 162 -13.27 -8.22 -8.34
N SER A 163 -13.11 -8.28 -9.66
CA SER A 163 -14.24 -8.21 -10.59
C SER A 163 -15.20 -9.38 -10.40
N GLU A 164 -14.65 -10.59 -10.29
CA GLU A 164 -15.41 -11.83 -10.03
C GLU A 164 -16.11 -11.77 -8.66
N PHE A 165 -15.41 -11.30 -7.62
CA PHE A 165 -16.00 -11.06 -6.31
C PHE A 165 -17.20 -10.12 -6.38
N LEU A 166 -17.07 -8.98 -7.08
CA LEU A 166 -18.18 -8.02 -7.20
C LEU A 166 -19.35 -8.60 -8.00
N GLN A 167 -19.09 -9.34 -9.08
CA GLN A 167 -20.15 -10.01 -9.83
C GLN A 167 -20.93 -10.96 -8.92
N ASP A 168 -20.26 -11.87 -8.23
CA ASP A 168 -20.91 -12.80 -7.30
C ASP A 168 -21.63 -12.09 -6.15
N LEU A 169 -21.06 -11.01 -5.63
CA LEU A 169 -21.66 -10.23 -4.54
C LEU A 169 -23.02 -9.66 -4.95
N PHE A 170 -23.15 -9.19 -6.20
CA PHE A 170 -24.35 -8.49 -6.69
C PHE A 170 -25.31 -9.38 -7.51
N GLU A 171 -24.81 -10.37 -8.25
CA GLU A 171 -25.61 -11.26 -9.10
C GLU A 171 -26.41 -12.29 -8.28
N GLN A 172 -25.95 -12.64 -7.08
CA GLN A 172 -26.68 -13.58 -6.20
C GLN A 172 -27.99 -13.02 -5.60
N ASN A 173 -28.33 -11.75 -5.85
CA ASN A 173 -29.61 -11.15 -5.44
C ASN A 173 -30.60 -11.01 -6.61
N VAL A 174 -30.24 -11.46 -7.81
CA VAL A 174 -31.16 -11.60 -8.95
C VAL A 174 -31.82 -12.99 -8.92
N VAL A 175 -32.20 -13.45 -7.73
CA VAL A 175 -33.08 -14.61 -7.59
C VAL A 175 -34.51 -14.09 -7.60
N TYR A 176 -35.11 -14.10 -8.79
CA TYR A 176 -36.54 -14.02 -9.11
C TYR A 176 -37.46 -13.48 -7.99
N HIS A 177 -37.74 -12.18 -8.02
CA HIS A 177 -39.10 -11.71 -7.75
C HIS A 177 -39.92 -11.86 -9.04
N GLU A 178 -40.07 -13.10 -9.52
CA GLU A 178 -41.15 -13.46 -10.42
C GLU A 178 -42.02 -14.48 -9.67
N ASN A 179 -43.26 -14.05 -9.40
CA ASN A 179 -44.39 -14.82 -8.89
C ASN A 179 -44.38 -15.17 -7.38
N GLN A 180 -44.98 -14.28 -6.59
CA GLN A 180 -46.10 -14.61 -5.68
C GLN A 180 -46.88 -13.36 -5.30
#